data_AF-W9YGK0-F1
#
_entry.id   AF-W9YGK0-F1
#
_cell.length_a   1.000
_cell.length_b   1.000
_cell.length_c   1.000
_cell.angle_alpha   90.00
_cell.angle_beta   90.00
_cell.angle_gamma   90.00
#
_symmetry.space_group_name_H-M   'P 1'
#
loop_
_entity.id
_entity.type
_entity.pdbx_description
1 polymer ?
#
loop_
_entity_poly.entity_id
_entity_poly.type
_entity_poly.pdbx_seq_one_letter_code
_entity_poly.pdbx_strand_id
1 'polypeptide(L)'
;MVDTSSTPSGQCAACRKTTNLKRCAKCKTTQYCSQECQKTDWKEHKKSCSKNAPDRSNPSFSTGGSGRASAGIAAIDKPFTALSKKKWLHNRPEAEVYALLIDIYRMRVEDDYKFSGDVDMDSIYGGAPNGFAGFRRFLRQVERKPGLLPDWWSKEKAAVCVRHGKAVAGAT
;
A
#
# COMPACT_ATOMS: atom_id res chain seq x y z
N MET A 1 -27.20 14.71 43.05
CA MET A 1 -26.16 14.29 42.10
C MET A 1 -26.89 13.92 40.80
N VAL A 2 -26.89 14.79 39.79
CA VAL A 2 -27.71 14.60 38.57
C VAL A 2 -26.89 13.96 37.44
N ASP A 3 -27.32 12.75 37.10
CA ASP A 3 -27.50 12.17 35.75
C ASP A 3 -26.33 12.03 34.77
N THR A 4 -25.87 10.78 34.72
CA THR A 4 -25.28 10.05 33.59
C THR A 4 -25.99 10.39 32.26
N SER A 5 -25.43 11.35 31.51
CA SER A 5 -25.92 11.76 30.20
C SER A 5 -25.57 10.74 29.11
N SER A 6 -26.40 9.70 29.02
CA SER A 6 -26.51 8.89 27.80
C SER A 6 -27.46 9.60 26.84
N THR A 7 -26.94 10.29 25.83
CA THR A 7 -27.79 10.95 24.82
C THR A 7 -28.71 9.91 24.18
N PRO A 8 -30.05 10.08 24.22
CA PRO A 8 -30.97 9.14 23.60
C PRO A 8 -30.72 9.08 22.09
N SER A 9 -30.68 7.87 21.56
CA SER A 9 -30.61 7.61 20.12
C SER A 9 -31.75 8.33 19.40
N GLY A 10 -31.41 9.14 18.37
CA GLY A 10 -32.40 9.94 17.63
C GLY A 10 -32.37 11.44 17.90
N GLN A 11 -31.35 11.97 18.57
CA GLN A 11 -31.16 13.43 18.75
C GLN A 11 -29.73 13.88 18.45
N CYS A 12 -29.59 15.14 18.02
CA CYS A 12 -28.31 15.79 17.82
C CYS A 12 -27.61 15.99 19.17
N ALA A 13 -26.37 15.51 19.31
CA ALA A 13 -25.64 15.63 20.58
C ALA A 13 -25.30 17.08 20.98
N ALA A 14 -25.27 18.02 20.02
CA ALA A 14 -24.94 19.42 20.30
C ALA A 14 -26.16 20.31 20.54
N CYS A 15 -27.25 20.11 19.78
CA CYS A 15 -28.41 21.01 19.79
C CYS A 15 -29.75 20.31 20.03
N ARG A 16 -29.74 19.00 20.28
CA ARG A 16 -30.90 18.14 20.60
C ARG A 16 -32.02 18.07 19.55
N LYS A 17 -31.83 18.67 18.36
CA LYS A 17 -32.73 18.49 17.21
C LYS A 17 -32.84 17.03 16.82
N THR A 18 -34.02 16.59 16.39
CA THR A 18 -34.33 15.21 15.97
C THR A 18 -34.28 15.01 14.45
N THR A 19 -34.14 16.09 13.68
CA THR A 19 -34.19 16.07 12.21
C THR A 19 -32.80 16.11 11.58
N ASN A 20 -32.68 15.58 10.36
CA ASN A 20 -31.45 15.60 9.54
C ASN A 20 -30.19 15.02 10.23
N LEU A 21 -30.39 13.99 11.05
CA LEU A 21 -29.31 13.42 11.87
C LEU A 21 -28.36 12.54 11.06
N LYS A 22 -27.12 12.98 10.99
CA LYS A 22 -25.99 12.23 10.44
C LYS A 22 -25.16 11.66 11.58
N ARG A 23 -24.82 10.37 11.48
CA ARG A 23 -23.91 9.72 12.43
C ARG A 23 -22.48 10.18 12.16
N CYS A 24 -21.68 10.29 13.22
CA CYS A 24 -20.24 10.55 13.08
C CYS A 24 -19.60 9.50 12.16
N ALA A 25 -18.83 9.92 11.16
CA ALA A 25 -18.21 9.03 10.18
C ALA A 25 -17.23 8.02 10.80
N LYS A 26 -16.60 8.37 11.94
CA LYS A 26 -15.60 7.54 12.60
C LYS A 26 -16.22 6.47 13.50
N CYS A 27 -17.02 6.87 14.48
CA CYS A 27 -17.60 5.93 15.46
C CYS A 27 -18.98 5.39 15.08
N LYS A 28 -19.72 6.09 14.21
CA LYS A 28 -21.12 5.79 13.87
C LYS A 28 -22.09 5.72 15.06
N THR A 29 -21.69 6.13 16.27
CA THR A 29 -22.53 6.09 17.47
C THR A 29 -23.25 7.40 17.74
N THR A 30 -22.55 8.53 17.69
CA THR A 30 -23.12 9.85 18.00
C THR A 30 -23.71 10.50 16.73
N GLN A 31 -24.83 11.20 16.87
CA GLN A 31 -25.55 11.86 15.78
C GLN A 31 -25.49 13.38 15.88
N TYR A 32 -25.42 14.05 14.72
CA TYR A 32 -25.42 15.50 14.58
C TYR A 32 -26.32 15.92 13.42
N CYS A 33 -27.04 17.03 13.55
CA CYS A 33 -27.82 17.58 12.44
C CYS A 33 -26.95 18.33 11.41
N SER A 34 -25.72 18.73 11.79
CA SER A 34 -24.80 19.46 10.92
C SER A 34 -23.34 19.28 11.33
N GLN A 35 -22.41 19.67 10.45
CA GLN A 35 -20.97 19.60 10.72
C GLN A 35 -20.56 20.60 11.81
N GLU A 36 -21.25 21.74 11.91
CA GLU A 36 -21.04 22.75 12.96
C GLU A 36 -21.37 22.15 14.33
N CYS A 37 -22.50 21.44 14.45
CA CYS A 37 -22.86 20.73 15.67
C CYS A 37 -21.81 19.68 16.07
N GLN A 38 -21.26 18.95 15.09
CA GLN A 38 -20.16 18.03 15.34
C GLN A 38 -18.89 18.74 15.83
N LYS A 39 -18.53 19.90 15.26
CA LYS A 39 -17.36 20.68 15.67
C LYS A 39 -17.52 21.25 17.09
N THR A 40 -18.71 21.73 17.44
CA THR A 40 -19.03 22.24 18.78
C THR A 40 -18.86 21.16 19.84
N ASP A 41 -19.36 19.95 19.56
CA ASP A 41 -19.27 18.81 20.48
C ASP A 41 -17.88 18.11 20.43
N TRP A 42 -17.02 18.44 19.46
CA TRP A 42 -15.77 17.70 19.20
C TRP A 42 -14.84 17.58 20.40
N LYS A 43 -14.75 18.61 21.25
CA LYS A 43 -13.87 18.60 22.44
C LYS A 43 -14.24 17.48 23.42
N GLU A 44 -15.53 17.19 23.58
CA GLU A 44 -16.04 16.10 24.42
C GLU A 44 -16.13 14.81 23.63
N HIS A 45 -16.72 14.83 22.43
CA HIS A 45 -16.89 13.67 21.58
C HIS A 45 -15.56 12.94 21.27
N LYS A 46 -14.46 13.65 21.02
CA LYS A 46 -13.17 13.03 20.65
C LYS A 46 -12.66 12.03 21.69
N LYS A 47 -13.03 12.20 22.97
CA LYS A 47 -12.62 11.33 24.09
C LYS A 47 -13.26 9.94 23.99
N SER A 48 -14.47 9.85 23.43
CA SER A 48 -15.23 8.61 23.26
C SER A 48 -15.30 8.13 21.80
N CYS A 49 -15.05 9.01 20.82
CA CYS A 49 -15.12 8.72 19.39
C CYS A 49 -14.22 7.54 18.95
N SER A 50 -13.00 7.45 19.50
CA SER A 50 -12.06 6.39 19.12
C SER A 50 -12.37 5.04 19.76
N LYS A 51 -13.08 5.03 20.91
CA LYS A 51 -13.40 3.79 21.65
C LYS A 51 -14.59 3.04 21.06
N ASN A 52 -15.47 3.77 20.37
CA ASN A 52 -16.70 3.24 19.78
C ASN A 52 -16.62 3.09 18.26
N ALA A 53 -15.41 3.09 17.68
CA ALA A 53 -15.28 2.70 16.28
C ALA A 53 -15.71 1.22 16.19
N PRO A 54 -16.70 0.86 15.36
CA PRO A 54 -17.00 -0.54 15.13
C PRO A 54 -15.70 -1.21 14.67
N ASP A 55 -15.36 -2.32 15.31
CA ASP A 55 -14.26 -3.18 14.88
C ASP A 55 -14.55 -3.52 13.41
N ARG A 56 -13.83 -2.85 12.51
CA ARG A 56 -13.80 -3.25 11.12
C ARG A 56 -12.82 -4.41 11.07
N SER A 57 -13.19 -5.53 11.67
CA SER A 57 -12.65 -6.82 11.29
C SER A 57 -12.90 -6.91 9.78
N ASN A 58 -11.80 -6.71 9.07
CA ASN A 58 -11.57 -6.80 7.63
C ASN A 58 -12.84 -6.98 6.79
N PRO A 59 -13.25 -6.04 5.91
CA PRO A 59 -14.17 -6.44 4.86
C PRO A 59 -13.43 -7.50 4.05
N SER A 60 -13.87 -8.76 4.19
CA SER A 60 -13.60 -9.80 3.21
C SER A 60 -14.03 -9.24 1.86
N PHE A 61 -13.06 -8.73 1.12
CA PHE A 61 -13.23 -8.31 -0.26
C PHE A 61 -13.48 -9.60 -1.04
N SER A 62 -14.75 -9.95 -1.18
CA SER A 62 -15.19 -10.92 -2.17
C SER A 62 -14.97 -10.28 -3.54
N THR A 63 -13.75 -10.43 -4.09
CA THR A 63 -13.45 -10.10 -5.48
C THR A 63 -14.09 -11.16 -6.35
N GLY A 64 -15.37 -10.95 -6.70
CA GLY A 64 -15.93 -11.48 -7.93
C GLY A 64 -15.32 -10.72 -9.10
N GLY A 65 -14.23 -11.25 -9.64
CA GLY A 65 -13.52 -10.66 -10.77
C GLY A 65 -12.62 -11.70 -11.40
N SER A 66 -13.14 -12.38 -12.42
CA SER A 66 -12.38 -13.23 -13.34
C SER A 66 -11.31 -12.37 -14.03
N GLY A 67 -10.12 -12.36 -13.45
CA GLY A 67 -8.91 -11.73 -13.99
C GLY A 67 -7.77 -12.73 -13.88
N ARG A 68 -7.08 -12.94 -15.00
CA ARG A 68 -5.95 -13.86 -15.17
C ARG A 68 -4.95 -13.75 -14.01
N ALA A 69 -4.35 -14.88 -13.64
CA ALA A 69 -3.35 -15.02 -12.58
C ALA A 69 -2.09 -14.16 -12.84
N SER A 70 -2.17 -12.87 -12.56
CA SER A 70 -1.02 -12.10 -12.13
C SER A 70 -0.89 -12.40 -10.64
N ALA A 71 0.18 -13.10 -10.24
CA ALA A 71 0.47 -13.41 -8.85
C ALA A 71 0.37 -12.11 -8.01
N GLY A 72 -0.76 -11.95 -7.30
CA GLY A 72 -1.00 -10.77 -6.49
C GLY A 72 0.07 -10.70 -5.42
N ILE A 73 0.83 -9.60 -5.41
CA ILE A 73 1.82 -9.30 -4.39
C ILE A 73 1.16 -9.41 -3.02
N ALA A 74 1.67 -10.26 -2.12
CA ALA A 74 1.08 -10.47 -0.81
C ALA A 74 0.93 -9.13 -0.07
N ALA A 75 -0.23 -8.97 0.58
CA ALA A 75 -0.51 -7.80 1.41
C ALA A 75 0.48 -7.77 2.59
N ILE A 76 1.19 -6.65 2.76
CA ILE A 76 2.04 -6.39 3.93
C ILE A 76 1.20 -5.67 5.00
N ASP A 77 1.37 -6.03 6.28
CA ASP A 77 0.86 -5.23 7.40
C ASP A 77 1.47 -3.82 7.41
N LYS A 78 0.62 -2.79 7.46
CA LYS A 78 1.02 -1.37 7.49
C LYS A 78 2.04 -1.01 6.40
N PRO A 79 1.66 -1.10 5.10
CA PRO A 79 2.59 -1.02 3.97
C PRO A 79 3.35 0.31 3.91
N PHE A 80 2.69 1.42 4.23
CA PHE A 80 3.34 2.74 4.25
C PHE A 80 4.34 2.89 5.40
N THR A 81 4.08 2.26 6.56
CA THR A 81 5.05 2.24 7.65
C THR A 81 6.29 1.43 7.27
N ALA A 82 6.10 0.28 6.63
CA ALA A 82 7.21 -0.52 6.10
C ALA A 82 8.04 0.27 5.08
N LEU A 83 7.38 1.04 4.21
CA LEU A 83 8.03 1.94 3.26
C LEU A 83 8.84 3.04 3.97
N SER A 84 8.23 3.76 4.92
CA SER A 84 8.92 4.81 5.69
C SER A 84 10.13 4.27 6.45
N LYS A 85 10.04 3.04 6.98
CA LYS A 85 11.15 2.36 7.66
C LYS A 85 12.16 1.71 6.70
N LYS A 86 11.98 1.84 5.38
CA LYS A 86 12.80 1.18 4.34
C LYS A 86 12.82 -0.35 4.46
N LYS A 87 11.80 -0.94 5.07
CA LYS A 87 11.64 -2.39 5.29
C LYS A 87 10.62 -3.02 4.35
N TRP A 88 10.20 -2.30 3.30
CA TRP A 88 9.16 -2.77 2.38
C TRP A 88 9.51 -4.08 1.65
N LEU A 89 10.78 -4.27 1.27
CA LEU A 89 11.25 -5.52 0.67
C LEU A 89 11.55 -6.61 1.72
N HIS A 90 11.87 -6.24 2.95
CA HIS A 90 12.37 -7.16 3.99
C HIS A 90 11.33 -8.16 4.45
N ASN A 91 10.06 -7.78 4.46
CA ASN A 91 8.96 -8.60 4.99
C ASN A 91 8.20 -9.34 3.89
N ARG A 92 8.89 -9.78 2.83
CA ARG A 92 8.31 -10.46 1.68
C ARG A 92 8.99 -11.79 1.37
N PRO A 93 8.27 -12.76 0.77
CA PRO A 93 8.87 -13.97 0.22
C PRO A 93 9.93 -13.64 -0.84
N GLU A 94 10.96 -14.48 -0.96
CA GLU A 94 12.08 -14.23 -1.90
C GLU A 94 11.61 -14.05 -3.35
N ALA A 95 10.69 -14.91 -3.80
CA ALA A 95 10.15 -14.86 -5.16
C ALA A 95 9.43 -13.53 -5.45
N GLU A 96 8.71 -12.98 -4.47
CA GLU A 96 8.07 -11.66 -4.63
C GLU A 96 9.11 -10.55 -4.71
N VAL A 97 10.16 -10.61 -3.89
CA VAL A 97 11.24 -9.62 -3.94
C VAL A 97 11.90 -9.63 -5.33
N TYR A 98 12.11 -10.81 -5.93
CA TYR A 98 12.64 -10.92 -7.29
C TYR A 98 11.70 -10.31 -8.32
N ALA A 99 10.42 -10.69 -8.30
CA ALA A 99 9.41 -10.16 -9.21
C ALA A 99 9.35 -8.63 -9.14
N LEU A 100 9.33 -8.08 -7.92
CA LEU A 100 9.29 -6.64 -7.67
C LEU A 100 10.53 -5.92 -8.21
N LEU A 101 11.73 -6.46 -8.01
CA LEU A 101 12.95 -5.86 -8.54
C LEU A 101 12.97 -5.87 -10.08
N ILE A 102 12.48 -6.95 -10.69
CA ILE A 102 12.32 -7.04 -12.14
C ILE A 102 11.32 -6.01 -12.64
N ASP A 103 10.15 -5.90 -12.01
CA ASP A 103 9.11 -4.96 -12.39
C ASP A 103 9.56 -3.50 -12.22
N ILE A 104 10.25 -3.18 -11.12
CA ILE A 104 10.84 -1.85 -10.90
C ILE A 104 11.81 -1.50 -12.02
N TYR A 105 12.66 -2.44 -12.44
CA TYR A 105 13.58 -2.22 -13.55
C TYR A 105 12.84 -2.01 -14.87
N ARG A 106 11.84 -2.85 -15.17
CA ARG A 106 11.04 -2.75 -16.41
C ARG A 106 10.31 -1.41 -16.48
N MET A 107 9.64 -1.01 -15.41
CA MET A 107 8.96 0.28 -15.32
C MET A 107 9.95 1.43 -15.51
N ARG A 108 11.12 1.38 -14.86
CA ARG A 108 12.14 2.42 -15.02
C ARG A 108 12.63 2.54 -16.46
N VAL A 109 12.95 1.43 -17.11
CA VAL A 109 13.42 1.44 -18.51
C VAL A 109 12.34 1.99 -19.45
N GLU A 110 11.09 1.62 -19.22
CA GLU A 110 9.97 2.12 -20.00
C GLU A 110 9.71 3.61 -19.76
N ASP A 111 9.84 4.09 -18.53
CA ASP A 111 9.72 5.51 -18.19
C ASP A 111 10.86 6.34 -18.78
N ASP A 112 12.11 5.88 -18.65
CA ASP A 112 13.31 6.53 -19.21
C ASP A 112 13.15 6.67 -20.74
N TYR A 113 12.65 5.62 -21.42
CA TYR A 113 12.38 5.66 -22.86
C TYR A 113 11.22 6.60 -23.23
N LYS A 114 10.07 6.48 -22.56
CA LYS A 114 8.84 7.20 -22.93
C LYS A 114 8.84 8.67 -22.54
N PHE A 115 9.36 8.99 -21.36
CA PHE A 115 9.23 10.32 -20.77
C PHE A 115 10.53 11.12 -20.80
N SER A 116 11.69 10.47 -20.72
CA SER A 116 12.99 11.14 -20.80
C SER A 116 13.59 11.10 -22.20
N GLY A 117 13.19 10.15 -23.04
CA GLY A 117 13.82 9.89 -24.34
C GLY A 117 15.20 9.23 -24.21
N ASP A 118 15.58 8.84 -22.99
CA ASP A 118 16.86 8.20 -22.68
C ASP A 118 16.79 6.72 -23.07
N VAL A 119 17.73 6.28 -23.88
CA VAL A 119 17.80 4.90 -24.35
C VAL A 119 18.99 4.19 -23.72
N ASP A 120 18.72 3.25 -22.83
CA ASP A 120 19.76 2.37 -22.30
C ASP A 120 20.17 1.34 -23.36
N MET A 121 21.42 1.39 -23.82
CA MET A 121 21.99 0.46 -24.80
C MET A 121 21.96 -1.00 -24.36
N ASP A 122 21.90 -1.26 -23.04
CA ASP A 122 21.75 -2.61 -22.49
C ASP A 122 20.28 -3.06 -22.34
N SER A 123 19.33 -2.29 -22.89
CA SER A 123 17.89 -2.57 -22.91
C SER A 123 17.38 -2.92 -24.30
N ILE A 124 16.14 -3.43 -24.37
CA ILE A 124 15.47 -3.76 -25.65
C ILE A 124 15.25 -2.53 -26.53
N TYR A 125 15.14 -1.34 -25.95
CA TYR A 125 14.97 -0.10 -26.70
C TYR A 125 16.30 0.39 -27.31
N GLY A 126 17.43 0.00 -26.73
CA GLY A 126 18.78 0.31 -27.22
C GLY A 126 19.37 -0.72 -28.18
N GLY A 127 18.57 -1.71 -28.62
CA GLY A 127 19.00 -2.74 -29.55
C GLY A 127 19.67 -3.97 -28.91
N ALA A 128 19.69 -4.07 -27.57
CA ALA A 128 20.16 -5.28 -26.91
C ALA A 128 19.21 -6.46 -27.19
N PRO A 129 19.73 -7.71 -27.29
CA PRO A 129 18.89 -8.88 -27.54
C PRO A 129 17.91 -9.17 -26.39
N ASN A 130 18.15 -8.61 -25.20
CA ASN A 130 17.30 -8.69 -24.02
C ASN A 130 17.76 -7.65 -22.98
N GLY A 131 16.92 -7.38 -21.97
CA GLY A 131 17.24 -6.43 -20.91
C GLY A 131 18.12 -6.96 -19.76
N PHE A 132 18.76 -8.14 -19.89
CA PHE A 132 19.47 -8.74 -18.75
C PHE A 132 20.78 -8.04 -18.42
N ALA A 133 21.45 -7.43 -19.39
CA ALA A 133 22.66 -6.65 -19.14
C ALA A 133 22.32 -5.41 -18.29
N GLY A 134 21.28 -4.67 -18.70
CA GLY A 134 20.80 -3.49 -17.98
C GLY A 134 20.26 -3.86 -16.60
N PHE A 135 19.53 -4.98 -16.47
CA PHE A 135 19.04 -5.45 -15.18
C PHE A 135 20.18 -5.80 -14.20
N ARG A 136 21.27 -6.42 -14.66
CA ARG A 136 22.45 -6.66 -13.81
C ARG A 136 23.12 -5.35 -13.37
N ARG A 137 23.16 -4.34 -14.25
CA ARG A 137 23.63 -2.99 -13.92
C ARG A 137 22.75 -2.35 -12.85
N PHE A 138 21.43 -2.47 -12.99
CA PHE A 138 20.44 -2.02 -12.01
C PHE A 138 20.62 -2.69 -10.66
N LEU A 139 20.76 -4.03 -10.59
CA LEU A 139 20.97 -4.75 -9.33
C LEU A 139 22.22 -4.25 -8.59
N ARG A 140 23.33 -3.98 -9.29
CA ARG A 140 24.52 -3.37 -8.66
C ARG A 140 24.24 -2.00 -8.03
N GLN A 141 23.32 -1.21 -8.59
CA GLN A 141 22.90 0.07 -7.99
C GLN A 141 22.04 -0.14 -6.75
N VAL A 142 21.14 -1.13 -6.78
CA VAL A 142 20.26 -1.48 -5.66
C VAL A 142 21.10 -2.01 -4.48
N GLU A 143 22.07 -2.89 -4.74
CA GLU A 143 22.97 -3.47 -3.74
C GLU A 143 23.85 -2.43 -3.03
N ARG A 144 24.15 -1.30 -3.69
CA ARG A 144 24.89 -0.19 -3.08
C ARG A 144 24.07 0.63 -2.09
N LYS A 145 22.75 0.44 -2.02
CA LYS A 145 21.86 1.19 -1.12
C LYS A 145 21.71 0.45 0.21
N PRO A 146 22.33 0.93 1.31
CA PRO A 146 22.27 0.24 2.59
C PRO A 146 20.83 0.17 3.12
N GLY A 147 20.45 -1.02 3.60
CA GLY A 147 19.14 -1.29 4.21
C GLY A 147 17.96 -1.39 3.24
N LEU A 148 18.16 -1.24 1.92
CA LEU A 148 17.09 -1.38 0.93
C LEU A 148 16.69 -2.83 0.72
N LEU A 149 17.68 -3.71 0.55
CA LEU A 149 17.47 -5.14 0.30
C LEU A 149 17.31 -5.93 1.59
N PRO A 150 16.57 -7.06 1.57
CA PRO A 150 16.41 -7.94 2.72
C PRO A 150 17.74 -8.46 3.26
N ASP A 151 17.77 -8.80 4.55
CA ASP A 151 18.98 -9.28 5.23
C ASP A 151 19.52 -10.61 4.64
N TRP A 152 18.66 -11.41 4.02
CA TRP A 152 19.04 -12.65 3.32
C TRP A 152 19.62 -12.41 1.91
N TRP A 153 19.62 -11.18 1.40
CA TRP A 153 20.10 -10.88 0.06
C TRP A 153 21.62 -11.12 -0.04
N SER A 154 22.03 -11.79 -1.11
CA SER A 154 23.43 -12.13 -1.40
C SER A 154 23.71 -12.06 -2.91
N LYS A 155 24.99 -12.18 -3.28
CA LYS A 155 25.40 -12.26 -4.71
C LYS A 155 24.77 -13.47 -5.41
N GLU A 156 24.63 -14.59 -4.71
CA GLU A 156 23.99 -15.80 -5.21
C GLU A 156 22.49 -15.55 -5.45
N LYS A 157 21.82 -14.85 -4.53
CA LYS A 157 20.40 -14.46 -4.68
C LYS A 157 20.21 -13.48 -5.83
N ALA A 158 21.15 -12.57 -6.08
CA ALA A 158 21.12 -11.70 -7.27
C ALA A 158 21.20 -12.51 -8.57
N ALA A 159 22.05 -13.55 -8.63
CA ALA A 159 22.11 -14.45 -9.78
C ALA A 159 20.82 -15.26 -9.97
N VAL A 160 20.20 -15.71 -8.87
CA VAL A 160 18.87 -16.35 -8.90
C VAL A 160 17.81 -15.39 -9.44
N CYS A 161 17.79 -14.13 -8.98
CA CYS A 161 16.86 -13.10 -9.43
C CYS A 161 16.94 -12.87 -10.95
N VAL A 162 18.15 -12.80 -11.52
CA VAL A 162 18.34 -12.66 -12.98
C VAL A 162 17.81 -13.89 -13.73
N ARG A 163 18.01 -15.10 -13.20
CA ARG A 163 17.43 -16.33 -13.79
C ARG A 163 15.91 -16.37 -13.68
N HIS A 164 15.35 -15.86 -12.59
CA HIS A 164 13.90 -15.75 -12.41
C HIS A 164 13.26 -14.91 -13.51
N GLY A 165 13.86 -13.76 -13.85
CA GLY A 165 13.39 -12.92 -14.96
C GLY A 165 13.47 -13.60 -16.34
N LYS A 166 14.45 -14.49 -16.56
CA LYS A 166 14.54 -15.29 -17.79
C LYS A 166 13.38 -16.27 -17.94
N ALA A 167 13.05 -16.98 -16.86
CA ALA A 167 11.99 -17.98 -16.87
C ALA A 167 10.61 -17.34 -17.14
N VAL A 168 10.35 -16.15 -16.59
CA VAL A 168 9.10 -15.42 -16.82
C VAL A 168 9.00 -14.89 -18.26
N ALA A 169 10.10 -14.44 -18.86
CA ALA A 169 10.12 -13.92 -20.23
C ALA A 169 10.00 -15.01 -21.32
N GLY A 170 10.35 -16.26 -21.01
CA GLY A 170 10.24 -17.40 -21.94
C GLY A 170 8.89 -18.12 -21.93
N ALA A 171 7.97 -17.73 -21.04
CA ALA A 171 6.67 -18.36 -20.85
C ALA A 171 5.50 -17.56 -21.47
N THR A 172 5.81 -16.53 -22.26
CA THR A 172 4.86 -15.65 -22.97
C THR A 172 5.10 -15.71 -24.46
#